data_AF-A0A7C2EBA3-F1
#
_entry.id   AF-A0A7C2EBA3-F1
#
_cell.length_a   1.000
_cell.length_b   1.000
_cell.length_c   1.000
_cell.angle_alpha   90.00
_cell.angle_beta   90.00
_cell.angle_gamma   90.00
#
_symmetry.space_group_name_H-M   'P 1'
#
loop_
_entity.id
_entity.type
_entity.pdbx_description
1 polymer ?
#
loop_
_entity_poly.entity_id
_entity_poly.type
_entity_poly.pdbx_seq_one_letter_code
_entity_poly.pdbx_strand_id
1 'polypeptide(L)'
;GPGREVIPGKLQRRKDLTRIMAAHGIPYAAQAAPGHWTDLMKKVRKALAIKGPKFINILSPCNRGWRSRLDDAIMLSKLAVQTCYWPLYEIEDGVTRITFKPKEKKPIEEFLKPQGRFKHLFDPENEWIVKRFQEDIDREWERLQKEESLYT
;
A
#
# COMPACT_ATOMS: atom_id res chain seq x y z
N GLY A 1 -5.15 36.38 6.80
CA GLY A 1 -3.95 37.22 6.53
C GLY A 1 -3.48 36.94 5.12
N PRO A 2 -2.84 37.91 4.45
CA PRO A 2 -2.29 37.71 3.11
C PRO A 2 -1.21 36.60 3.16
N GLY A 3 -1.23 35.70 2.16
CA GLY A 3 -0.13 34.75 1.90
C GLY A 3 -0.08 33.49 2.76
N ARG A 4 -1.21 32.82 3.04
CA ARG A 4 -1.12 31.44 3.56
C ARG A 4 -0.69 30.55 2.39
N GLU A 5 0.55 30.08 2.40
CA GLU A 5 1.00 29.02 1.48
C GLU A 5 -0.04 27.87 1.55
N VAL A 6 -0.71 27.64 0.42
CA VAL A 6 -1.69 26.57 0.33
C VAL A 6 -0.91 25.26 0.28
N ILE A 7 -0.83 24.58 1.41
CA ILE A 7 -0.22 23.25 1.47
C ILE A 7 -1.11 22.30 0.67
N PRO A 8 -0.62 21.65 -0.40
CA PRO A 8 -1.42 20.87 -1.35
C PRO A 8 -1.82 19.49 -0.80
N GLY A 9 -2.09 19.41 0.51
CA GLY A 9 -2.41 18.18 1.23
C GLY A 9 -1.27 17.68 2.13
N LYS A 10 -1.23 16.36 2.35
CA LYS A 10 -0.28 15.74 3.27
C LYS A 10 1.06 15.45 2.57
N LEU A 11 2.11 16.14 3.00
CA LEU A 11 3.46 15.98 2.45
C LEU A 11 4.22 14.77 3.03
N GLN A 12 3.86 14.30 4.22
CA GLN A 12 4.53 13.17 4.86
C GLN A 12 4.06 11.84 4.27
N ARG A 13 5.01 10.93 4.07
CA ARG A 13 4.74 9.56 3.63
C ARG A 13 3.83 8.83 4.62
N ARG A 14 3.08 7.86 4.10
CA ARG A 14 2.31 6.91 4.92
C ARG A 14 3.28 6.12 5.79
N LYS A 15 3.01 6.04 7.10
CA LYS A 15 3.76 5.14 7.99
C LYS A 15 3.54 3.70 7.55
N ASP A 16 4.60 2.91 7.50
CA ASP A 16 4.50 1.48 7.26
C ASP A 16 4.11 0.76 8.55
N LEU A 17 2.81 0.66 8.79
CA LEU A 17 2.28 0.02 9.99
C LEU A 17 2.65 -1.46 10.06
N THR A 18 2.66 -2.17 8.94
CA THR A 18 2.96 -3.60 8.89
C THR A 18 4.39 -3.88 9.36
N ARG A 19 5.37 -3.10 8.91
CA ARG A 19 6.77 -3.22 9.37
C ARG A 19 6.95 -2.76 10.80
N ILE A 20 6.24 -1.72 11.24
CA ILE A 20 6.26 -1.30 12.65
C ILE A 20 5.75 -2.44 13.54
N MET A 21 4.67 -3.11 13.15
CA MET A 21 4.14 -4.26 13.89
C MET A 21 5.11 -5.44 13.89
N ALA A 22 5.75 -5.73 12.76
CA ALA A 22 6.79 -6.76 12.67
C ALA A 22 8.01 -6.44 13.56
N ALA A 23 8.41 -5.17 13.66
CA ALA A 23 9.56 -4.72 14.46
C ALA A 23 9.36 -4.93 15.97
N HIS A 24 8.12 -5.15 16.44
CA HIS A 24 7.86 -5.59 17.81
C HIS A 24 8.23 -7.06 18.07
N GLY A 25 8.77 -7.78 17.08
CA GLY A 25 9.15 -9.19 17.21
C GLY A 25 7.94 -10.13 17.23
N ILE A 26 6.83 -9.75 16.60
CA ILE A 26 5.66 -10.63 16.50
C ILE A 26 5.93 -11.75 15.48
N PRO A 27 5.46 -12.97 15.73
CA PRO A 27 5.74 -14.12 14.86
C PRO A 27 5.17 -13.98 13.44
N TYR A 28 4.11 -13.18 13.26
CA TYR A 28 3.52 -12.97 11.94
C TYR A 28 2.91 -11.58 11.76
N ALA A 29 3.37 -10.87 10.73
CA ALA A 29 2.78 -9.65 10.23
C ALA A 29 2.52 -9.79 8.72
N ALA A 30 1.40 -9.31 8.21
CA ALA A 30 1.15 -9.35 6.77
C ALA A 30 0.39 -8.13 6.27
N GLN A 31 0.55 -7.84 4.98
CA GLN A 31 -0.23 -6.82 4.28
C GLN A 31 -1.04 -7.49 3.16
N ALA A 32 -2.35 -7.25 3.16
CA ALA A 32 -3.31 -7.92 2.29
C ALA A 32 -4.30 -6.93 1.65
N ALA A 33 -5.01 -7.36 0.60
CA ALA A 33 -6.03 -6.56 -0.05
C ALA A 33 -7.16 -7.44 -0.63
N PRO A 34 -8.44 -7.01 -0.56
CA PRO A 34 -9.59 -7.81 -0.98
C PRO A 34 -9.60 -8.11 -2.49
N GLY A 35 -8.99 -7.27 -3.32
CA GLY A 35 -8.79 -7.52 -4.75
C GLY A 35 -7.95 -8.78 -5.07
N HIS A 36 -7.22 -9.30 -4.08
CA HIS A 36 -6.44 -10.54 -4.14
C HIS A 36 -6.95 -11.51 -3.06
N TRP A 37 -8.23 -11.88 -3.13
CA TRP A 37 -8.91 -12.66 -2.09
C TRP A 37 -8.20 -13.99 -1.75
N THR A 38 -7.63 -14.69 -2.73
CA THR A 38 -6.93 -15.96 -2.48
C THR A 38 -5.69 -15.76 -1.60
N ASP A 39 -4.95 -14.66 -1.83
CA ASP A 39 -3.80 -14.27 -1.00
C ASP A 39 -4.26 -13.90 0.42
N LEU A 40 -5.28 -13.05 0.53
CA LEU A 40 -5.86 -12.66 1.81
C LEU A 40 -6.30 -13.88 2.64
N MET A 41 -7.03 -14.82 2.03
CA MET A 41 -7.51 -16.02 2.73
C MET A 41 -6.36 -16.94 3.17
N LYS A 42 -5.29 -17.07 2.37
CA LYS A 42 -4.09 -17.83 2.75
C LYS A 42 -3.40 -17.20 3.96
N LYS A 43 -3.22 -15.88 3.96
CA LYS A 43 -2.62 -15.12 5.08
C LYS A 43 -3.44 -15.22 6.37
N VAL A 44 -4.77 -15.11 6.26
CA VAL A 44 -5.66 -15.27 7.43
C VAL A 44 -5.56 -16.68 8.01
N ARG A 45 -5.61 -17.73 7.17
CA ARG A 45 -5.46 -19.12 7.63
C ARG A 45 -4.11 -19.37 8.28
N LYS A 46 -3.03 -18.85 7.68
CA LYS A 46 -1.67 -18.95 8.23
C LYS A 46 -1.56 -18.25 9.58
N ALA A 47 -2.04 -17.01 9.70
CA ALA A 47 -2.06 -16.28 10.95
C ALA A 47 -2.81 -17.04 12.06
N LEU A 48 -3.98 -17.62 11.75
CA LEU A 48 -4.75 -18.39 12.73
C LEU A 48 -4.02 -19.65 13.23
N ALA A 49 -3.14 -20.24 12.42
CA ALA A 49 -2.35 -21.41 12.81
C ALA A 49 -1.12 -21.08 13.70
N ILE A 50 -0.68 -19.81 13.71
CA ILE A 50 0.50 -19.35 14.44
C ILE A 50 0.13 -18.98 15.89
N LYS A 51 0.94 -19.41 16.87
CA LYS A 51 0.81 -19.01 18.29
C LYS A 51 1.53 -17.68 18.54
N GLY A 52 1.04 -16.85 19.47
CA GLY A 52 1.62 -15.53 19.79
C GLY A 52 0.82 -14.34 19.23
N PRO A 53 1.28 -13.09 19.30
CA PRO A 53 0.59 -11.95 18.67
C PRO A 53 0.74 -11.97 17.15
N LYS A 54 -0.30 -11.59 16.40
CA LYS A 54 -0.26 -11.54 14.92
C LYS A 54 -0.94 -10.28 14.41
N PHE A 55 -0.53 -9.81 13.24
CA PHE A 55 -1.10 -8.62 12.62
C PHE A 55 -1.32 -8.80 11.12
N ILE A 56 -2.50 -8.41 10.62
CA ILE A 56 -2.77 -8.33 9.19
C ILE A 56 -3.34 -6.95 8.86
N ASN A 57 -2.63 -6.20 8.02
CA ASN A 57 -3.04 -4.91 7.52
C ASN A 57 -3.79 -5.07 6.20
N ILE A 58 -5.12 -4.91 6.24
CA ILE A 58 -5.98 -5.15 5.08
C ILE A 58 -6.39 -3.80 4.48
N LEU A 59 -6.10 -3.59 3.19
CA LEU A 59 -6.59 -2.42 2.47
C LEU A 59 -8.12 -2.47 2.39
N SER A 60 -8.78 -1.42 2.86
CA SER A 60 -10.23 -1.28 2.76
C SER A 60 -10.59 -0.01 1.97
N PRO A 61 -10.85 -0.13 0.65
CA PRO A 61 -11.33 0.98 -0.16
C PRO A 61 -12.67 1.52 0.38
N CYS A 62 -12.72 2.81 0.69
CA CYS A 62 -13.90 3.46 1.22
C CYS A 62 -14.37 4.53 0.24
N ASN A 63 -15.45 4.26 -0.49
CA ASN A 63 -16.01 5.16 -1.50
C ASN A 63 -16.29 6.57 -0.94
N ARG A 64 -16.86 6.68 0.27
CA ARG A 64 -17.14 7.97 0.92
C ARG A 64 -15.86 8.75 1.22
N GLY A 65 -14.88 8.09 1.83
CA GLY A 65 -13.62 8.74 2.22
C GLY A 65 -12.71 9.06 1.02
N TRP A 66 -12.74 8.23 -0.01
CA TRP A 66 -11.85 8.37 -1.18
C TRP A 66 -12.52 9.13 -2.32
N ARG A 67 -13.83 9.38 -2.22
CA ARG A 67 -14.67 10.03 -3.24
C ARG A 67 -14.57 9.28 -4.58
N SER A 68 -14.77 7.97 -4.54
CA SER A 68 -14.82 7.06 -5.70
C SER A 68 -16.24 6.55 -5.94
N ARG A 69 -16.50 5.82 -7.03
CA ARG A 69 -17.82 5.22 -7.29
C ARG A 69 -18.08 4.07 -6.31
N LEU A 70 -19.35 3.71 -6.16
CA LEU A 70 -19.81 2.66 -5.22
C LEU A 70 -19.28 1.27 -5.58
N ASP A 71 -19.11 1.01 -6.87
CA ASP A 71 -18.69 -0.25 -7.48
C ASP A 71 -17.17 -0.37 -7.70
N ASP A 72 -16.41 0.70 -7.45
CA ASP A 72 -14.96 0.75 -7.71
C ASP A 72 -14.12 0.01 -6.66
N ALA A 73 -14.68 -0.45 -5.54
CA ALA A 73 -13.90 -0.92 -4.39
C ALA A 73 -12.89 -2.03 -4.74
N ILE A 74 -13.32 -3.07 -5.47
CA ILE A 74 -12.43 -4.17 -5.88
C ILE A 74 -11.41 -3.71 -6.93
N MET A 75 -11.82 -2.85 -7.86
CA MET A 75 -10.94 -2.29 -8.88
C MET A 75 -9.82 -1.43 -8.25
N LEU A 76 -10.16 -0.54 -7.32
CA LEU A 76 -9.21 0.25 -6.55
C LEU A 76 -8.28 -0.61 -5.70
N SER A 77 -8.81 -1.68 -5.10
CA SER A 77 -7.97 -2.63 -4.36
C SER A 77 -6.94 -3.32 -5.27
N LYS A 78 -7.29 -3.63 -6.52
CA LYS A 78 -6.36 -4.22 -7.49
C LYS A 78 -5.33 -3.19 -7.97
N LEU A 79 -5.76 -1.97 -8.29
CA LEU A 79 -4.88 -0.88 -8.72
C LEU A 79 -3.85 -0.51 -7.64
N ALA A 80 -4.26 -0.49 -6.37
CA ALA A 80 -3.35 -0.24 -5.25
C ALA A 80 -2.19 -1.26 -5.20
N VAL A 81 -2.48 -2.52 -5.53
CA VAL A 81 -1.48 -3.60 -5.57
C VAL A 81 -0.66 -3.52 -6.86
N GLN A 82 -1.28 -3.31 -8.02
CA GLN A 82 -0.60 -3.25 -9.32
C GLN A 82 0.37 -2.06 -9.44
N THR A 83 0.09 -0.97 -8.74
CA THR A 83 0.98 0.22 -8.65
C THR A 83 2.03 0.10 -7.55
N CYS A 84 2.01 -0.99 -6.77
CA CYS A 84 2.78 -1.18 -5.53
C CYS A 84 2.55 -0.11 -4.46
N TYR A 85 1.47 0.69 -4.55
CA TYR A 85 1.05 1.57 -3.45
C TYR A 85 0.74 0.79 -2.16
N TRP A 86 0.20 -0.43 -2.34
CA TRP A 86 -0.11 -1.39 -1.30
C TRP A 86 0.46 -2.76 -1.67
N PRO A 87 1.78 -2.99 -1.48
CA PRO A 87 2.39 -4.27 -1.79
C PRO A 87 1.78 -5.39 -0.93
N LEU A 88 1.70 -6.59 -1.48
CA LEU A 88 1.22 -7.77 -0.76
C LEU A 88 2.43 -8.63 -0.36
N TYR A 89 2.63 -8.75 0.94
CA TYR A 89 3.74 -9.48 1.52
C TYR A 89 3.37 -9.98 2.91
N GLU A 90 4.20 -10.85 3.44
CA GLU A 90 4.17 -11.32 4.82
C GLU A 90 5.58 -11.28 5.41
N ILE A 91 5.65 -11.12 6.73
CA ILE A 91 6.85 -11.23 7.53
C ILE A 91 6.55 -12.30 8.58
N GLU A 92 7.28 -13.40 8.50
CA GLU A 92 7.20 -14.52 9.45
C GLU A 92 8.56 -14.67 10.12
N ASP A 93 8.60 -14.56 11.45
CA ASP A 93 9.82 -14.62 12.26
C ASP A 93 10.98 -13.75 11.70
N GLY A 94 10.63 -12.55 11.24
CA GLY A 94 11.57 -11.57 10.67
C GLY A 94 11.92 -11.76 9.19
N VAL A 95 11.45 -12.83 8.56
CA VAL A 95 11.68 -13.13 7.14
C VAL A 95 10.58 -12.54 6.27
N THR A 96 10.94 -11.59 5.40
CA THR A 96 10.02 -10.96 4.46
C THR A 96 9.83 -11.81 3.21
N ARG A 97 8.58 -12.07 2.83
CA ARG A 97 8.20 -12.72 1.57
C ARG A 97 7.13 -11.92 0.84
N ILE A 98 7.38 -11.58 -0.42
CA ILE A 98 6.40 -10.92 -1.28
C ILE A 98 5.48 -12.00 -1.86
N THR A 99 4.18 -11.86 -1.63
CA THR A 99 3.19 -12.87 -2.04
C THR A 99 2.55 -12.55 -3.39
N PHE A 100 2.69 -11.31 -3.86
CA PHE A 100 2.27 -10.91 -5.20
C PHE A 100 3.26 -9.92 -5.81
N LYS A 101 3.76 -10.26 -7.00
CA LYS A 101 4.60 -9.39 -7.84
C LYS A 101 3.83 -9.08 -9.13
N PRO A 102 3.48 -7.81 -9.40
CA PRO A 102 2.93 -7.44 -10.69
C PRO A 102 3.90 -7.83 -11.81
N LYS A 103 3.39 -8.38 -12.93
CA LYS A 103 4.22 -8.65 -14.12
C LYS A 103 4.84 -7.36 -14.65
N GLU A 104 4.03 -6.32 -14.67
CA GLU A 104 4.40 -4.96 -15.03
C GLU A 104 3.81 -4.03 -13.96
N LYS A 105 4.66 -3.18 -13.38
CA LYS A 105 4.25 -2.22 -12.34
C LYS A 105 3.59 -1.03 -13.03
N LYS A 106 2.35 -0.76 -12.65
CA LYS A 106 1.60 0.39 -13.16
C LYS A 106 2.07 1.71 -12.54
N PRO A 107 1.95 2.85 -13.26
CA PRO A 107 2.20 4.16 -12.68
C PRO A 107 1.18 4.49 -11.59
N ILE A 108 1.61 5.19 -10.53
CA ILE A 108 0.78 5.49 -9.35
C ILE A 108 -0.48 6.28 -9.69
N GLU A 109 -0.42 7.06 -10.76
CA GLU A 109 -1.52 7.84 -11.31
C GLU A 109 -2.75 7.00 -11.62
N GLU A 110 -2.58 5.75 -12.09
CA GLU A 110 -3.71 4.85 -12.36
C GLU A 110 -4.51 4.57 -11.08
N PHE A 111 -3.84 4.47 -9.93
CA PHE A 111 -4.52 4.34 -8.65
C PHE A 111 -5.09 5.68 -8.17
N LEU A 112 -4.41 6.80 -8.39
CA LEU A 112 -4.81 8.12 -7.88
C LEU A 112 -6.01 8.73 -8.62
N LYS A 113 -6.04 8.65 -9.96
CA LYS A 113 -7.04 9.32 -10.82
C LYS A 113 -8.50 9.01 -10.49
N PRO A 114 -8.89 7.75 -10.18
CA PRO A 114 -10.29 7.43 -9.88
C PRO A 114 -10.79 7.96 -8.51
N GLN A 115 -9.90 8.53 -7.69
CA GLN A 115 -10.24 8.95 -6.33
C GLN A 115 -10.36 10.48 -6.25
N GLY A 116 -11.56 10.97 -5.95
CA GLY A 116 -11.82 12.41 -5.85
C GLY A 116 -10.98 13.14 -4.80
N ARG A 117 -10.44 12.44 -3.79
CA ARG A 117 -9.53 13.02 -2.79
C ARG A 117 -8.18 13.47 -3.35
N PHE A 118 -7.80 13.03 -4.55
CA PHE A 118 -6.52 13.37 -5.19
C PHE A 118 -6.65 14.31 -6.38
N LYS A 119 -7.85 14.82 -6.68
CA LYS A 119 -8.09 15.69 -7.86
C LYS A 119 -7.11 16.86 -7.97
N HIS A 120 -6.88 17.57 -6.85
CA HIS A 120 -5.98 18.73 -6.78
C HIS A 120 -4.51 18.39 -7.08
N LEU A 121 -4.09 17.12 -6.94
CA LEU A 121 -2.71 16.71 -7.26
C LEU A 121 -2.42 16.72 -8.76
N PHE A 122 -3.46 16.80 -9.59
CA PHE A 122 -3.35 16.82 -11.06
C PHE A 122 -3.45 18.22 -11.66
N ASP A 123 -3.51 19.27 -10.82
CA ASP A 123 -3.34 20.64 -11.29
C ASP A 123 -1.85 20.86 -11.65
N PRO A 124 -1.52 21.66 -12.70
CA PRO A 124 -0.14 21.83 -13.16
C PRO A 124 0.87 22.23 -12.07
N GLU A 125 0.41 22.99 -11.08
CA GLU A 125 1.23 23.45 -9.94
C GLU A 125 1.64 22.31 -8.98
N ASN A 126 0.98 21.15 -9.06
CA ASN A 126 1.13 20.02 -8.14
C ASN A 126 1.71 18.75 -8.79
N GLU A 127 2.05 18.78 -10.08
CA GLU A 127 2.60 17.61 -10.80
C GLU A 127 3.84 17.02 -10.12
N TRP A 128 4.67 17.87 -9.53
CA TRP A 128 5.87 17.48 -8.79
C TRP A 128 5.55 16.55 -7.60
N ILE A 129 4.36 16.66 -7.01
CA ILE A 129 3.92 15.82 -5.89
C ILE A 129 3.67 14.40 -6.36
N VAL A 130 3.00 14.24 -7.51
CA VAL A 130 2.72 12.92 -8.09
C VAL A 130 4.02 12.22 -8.47
N LYS A 131 4.98 12.96 -9.05
CA LYS A 131 6.31 12.43 -9.36
C LYS A 131 7.07 11.99 -8.10
N ARG A 132 7.12 12.84 -7.07
CA ARG A 132 7.75 12.50 -5.79
C ARG A 132 7.08 11.27 -5.15
N PHE A 133 5.76 11.16 -5.27
CA PHE A 133 5.02 10.04 -4.72
C PHE A 133 5.31 8.74 -5.46
N GLN A 134 5.46 8.79 -6.79
CA GLN A 134 5.93 7.66 -7.59
C GLN A 134 7.32 7.20 -7.14
N GLU A 135 8.29 8.11 -7.03
CA GLU A 135 9.66 7.83 -6.56
C GLU A 135 9.66 7.18 -5.16
N ASP A 136 8.79 7.68 -4.27
CA ASP A 136 8.63 7.13 -2.93
C ASP A 136 8.08 5.70 -2.92
N ILE A 137 7.18 5.36 -3.84
CA ILE A 137 6.65 4.00 -4.00
C ILE A 137 7.69 3.09 -4.63
N ASP A 138 8.43 3.56 -5.63
CA ASP A 138 9.49 2.78 -6.28
C ASP A 138 10.59 2.41 -5.29
N ARG A 139 11.07 3.38 -4.49
CA ARG A 139 12.05 3.14 -3.43
C ARG A 139 11.57 2.12 -2.40
N GLU A 140 10.28 2.18 -2.03
CA GLU A 140 9.68 1.23 -1.08
C GLU A 140 9.65 -0.19 -1.66
N TRP A 141 9.27 -0.30 -2.93
CA TRP A 141 9.18 -1.55 -3.65
C TRP A 141 10.56 -2.19 -3.85
N GLU A 142 11.58 -1.42 -4.22
CA GLU A 142 12.97 -1.87 -4.29
C GLU A 142 13.47 -2.37 -2.93
N ARG A 143 13.19 -1.65 -1.85
CA ARG A 143 13.57 -2.08 -0.50
C ARG A 143 12.93 -3.42 -0.16
N LEU A 144 11.64 -3.57 -0.41
CA LEU A 144 10.92 -4.81 -0.12
C LEU A 144 11.48 -6.00 -0.93
N GLN A 145 11.84 -5.79 -2.19
CA GLN A 145 12.48 -6.82 -3.02
C GLN A 145 13.88 -7.19 -2.50
N LYS A 146 14.67 -6.22 -2.05
CA LYS A 146 15.96 -6.47 -1.40
C LYS A 146 15.79 -7.30 -0.12
N GLU A 147 14.84 -6.91 0.74
CA GLU A 147 14.51 -7.65 1.97
C GLU A 147 14.14 -9.11 1.68
N GLU A 148 13.34 -9.38 0.64
CA GLU A 148 12.99 -10.74 0.23
C GLU A 148 14.21 -11.53 -0.31
N SER A 149 15.08 -10.88 -1.09
CA SER A 149 16.26 -11.52 -1.69
C SER A 149 17.32 -11.95 -0.69
N LEU A 150 17.31 -11.43 0.55
CA LEU A 150 18.26 -11.84 1.59
C LEU A 150 18.00 -13.25 2.12
N TYR A 151 16.82 -13.80 1.85
CA TYR A 151 16.36 -15.09 2.37
C TYR A 151 15.91 -16.06 1.26
N THR A 152 16.19 -15.73 0.00
CA THR A 152 15.96 -16.57 -1.19
C THR A 152 17.29 -17.01 -1.77
#